data_AF-A0A177EYA0-F1
#
_entry.id   AF-A0A177EYA0-F1
#
_cell.length_a   1.000
_cell.length_b   1.000
_cell.length_c   1.000
_cell.angle_alpha   90.00
_cell.angle_beta   90.00
_cell.angle_gamma   90.00
#
_symmetry.space_group_name_H-M   'P 1'
#
loop_
_entity.id
_entity.type
_entity.pdbx_description
1 polymer ?
#
loop_
_entity_poly.entity_id
_entity_poly.type
_entity_poly.pdbx_seq_one_letter_code
_entity_poly.pdbx_strand_id
1 'polypeptide(L)'
;MSTALKTVPVYLLASVVLLGAFSRLTHGAYTPIWYAFQEYHLPDDGSTAATVTPVIDTLVGFSLLFGGRAVKLLAASLSLLFFTAGLAMQVHAGKQYKGDVALAVLAVAAVARLLSR
;
A
#
# COMPACT_ATOMS: atom_id res chain seq x y z
N MET A 1 25.14 -6.13 8.81
CA MET A 1 24.05 -6.10 7.80
C MET A 1 24.20 -4.87 6.91
N SER A 2 24.27 -5.09 5.59
CA SER A 2 24.29 -4.01 4.57
C SER A 2 23.16 -3.00 4.80
N THR A 3 23.42 -1.71 4.59
CA THR A 3 22.45 -0.60 4.69
C THR A 3 21.20 -0.82 3.81
N ALA A 4 21.35 -1.56 2.70
CA ALA A 4 20.28 -1.93 1.79
C ALA A 4 19.31 -2.96 2.40
N LEU A 5 19.82 -3.97 3.12
CA LEU A 5 18.99 -4.94 3.85
C LEU A 5 18.14 -4.23 4.91
N LYS A 6 18.67 -3.15 5.47
CA LYS A 6 17.94 -2.32 6.42
C LYS A 6 16.85 -1.46 5.76
N THR A 7 16.73 -1.30 4.43
CA THR A 7 15.63 -0.52 3.82
C THR A 7 14.60 -1.39 3.12
N VAL A 8 14.79 -2.72 3.10
CA VAL A 8 13.92 -3.68 2.41
C VAL A 8 12.42 -3.47 2.71
N PRO A 9 11.97 -3.29 3.97
CA PRO A 9 10.54 -3.10 4.24
C PRO A 9 9.95 -1.85 3.57
N VAL A 10 10.73 -0.76 3.49
CA VAL A 10 10.30 0.49 2.85
C VAL A 10 10.20 0.33 1.33
N TYR A 11 11.16 -0.36 0.72
CA TYR A 11 11.13 -0.63 -0.72
C TYR A 11 10.02 -1.61 -1.10
N LEU A 12 9.81 -2.66 -0.30
CA LEU A 12 8.69 -3.58 -0.50
C LEU A 12 7.34 -2.87 -0.38
N LEU A 13 7.18 -2.01 0.63
CA LEU A 13 5.97 -1.19 0.76
C LEU A 13 5.77 -0.29 -0.47
N ALA A 14 6.83 0.37 -0.92
CA ALA A 14 6.77 1.19 -2.14
C ALA A 14 6.36 0.38 -3.37
N SER A 15 6.94 -0.81 -3.56
CA SER A 15 6.58 -1.71 -4.66
C SER A 15 5.13 -2.13 -4.62
N VAL A 16 4.60 -2.48 -3.44
CA VAL A 16 3.19 -2.89 -3.28
C VAL A 16 2.23 -1.75 -3.64
N VAL A 17 2.49 -0.54 -3.13
CA VAL A 17 1.60 0.61 -3.39
C VAL A 17 1.69 1.04 -4.86
N LEU A 18 2.90 1.06 -5.45
CA LEU A 18 3.07 1.34 -6.89
C LEU A 18 2.45 0.26 -7.78
N LEU A 19 2.51 -1.01 -7.37
CA LEU A 19 1.80 -2.09 -8.05
C LEU A 19 0.29 -1.90 -7.96
N GLY A 20 -0.22 -1.43 -6.81
CA GLY A 20 -1.61 -1.00 -6.62
C GLY A 20 -2.04 0.04 -7.64
N ALA A 21 -1.34 1.17 -7.67
CA ALA A 21 -1.56 2.25 -8.63
C ALA A 21 -1.51 1.78 -10.08
N PHE A 22 -0.44 1.08 -10.47
CA PHE A 22 -0.26 0.58 -11.82
C PHE A 22 -1.38 -0.37 -12.23
N SER A 23 -1.79 -1.25 -11.33
CA SER A 23 -2.87 -2.22 -11.55
C SER A 23 -4.20 -1.52 -11.79
N ARG A 24 -4.54 -0.50 -11.00
CA ARG A 24 -5.74 0.33 -11.18
C ARG A 24 -5.72 1.13 -12.47
N LEU A 25 -4.61 1.84 -12.75
CA LEU A 25 -4.46 2.64 -13.98
C LEU A 25 -4.59 1.80 -15.25
N THR A 26 -4.19 0.53 -15.19
CA THR A 26 -4.25 -0.41 -16.31
C THR A 26 -5.46 -1.33 -16.28
N HIS A 27 -6.40 -1.13 -15.34
CA HIS A 27 -7.58 -1.98 -15.13
C HIS A 27 -7.21 -3.48 -15.10
N GLY A 28 -6.08 -3.80 -14.47
CA GLY A 28 -5.59 -5.18 -14.32
C GLY A 28 -5.01 -5.83 -15.58
N ALA A 29 -4.87 -5.12 -16.70
CA ALA A 29 -4.36 -5.70 -17.96
C ALA A 29 -3.06 -6.50 -17.79
N TYR A 30 -2.17 -6.08 -16.87
CA TYR A 30 -0.90 -6.74 -16.59
C TYR A 30 -0.84 -7.40 -15.20
N THR A 31 -1.86 -7.20 -14.37
CA THR A 31 -1.87 -7.61 -12.95
C THR A 31 -3.27 -8.07 -12.52
N PRO A 32 -3.92 -8.99 -13.24
CA PRO A 32 -5.36 -9.28 -13.09
C PRO A 32 -5.73 -9.77 -11.69
N ILE A 33 -4.87 -10.59 -11.07
CA ILE A 33 -5.10 -11.11 -9.71
C ILE A 33 -5.02 -9.97 -8.67
N TRP A 34 -4.05 -9.06 -8.82
CA TRP A 34 -3.91 -7.93 -7.90
C TRP A 34 -5.02 -6.89 -8.10
N TYR A 35 -5.46 -6.70 -9.34
CA TYR A 35 -6.60 -5.84 -9.65
C TYR A 35 -7.90 -6.37 -9.04
N ALA A 36 -8.18 -7.67 -9.20
CA ALA A 36 -9.34 -8.32 -8.59
C ALA A 36 -9.30 -8.24 -7.05
N PHE A 37 -8.11 -8.38 -6.45
CA PHE A 37 -7.93 -8.12 -5.01
C PHE A 37 -8.34 -6.69 -4.66
N GLN A 38 -7.92 -5.68 -5.42
CA GLN A 38 -8.28 -4.29 -5.14
C GLN A 38 -9.77 -3.99 -5.35
N GLU A 39 -10.38 -4.48 -6.44
CA GLU A 39 -11.82 -4.32 -6.72
C GLU A 39 -12.69 -4.96 -5.62
N TYR A 40 -12.24 -6.07 -5.04
CA TYR A 40 -12.91 -6.71 -3.90
C TYR A 40 -13.01 -5.79 -2.66
N HIS A 41 -12.04 -4.89 -2.50
CA HIS A 41 -11.97 -3.94 -1.37
C HIS A 41 -12.65 -2.62 -1.69
N LEU A 42 -12.44 -2.10 -2.88
CA LEU A 42 -13.03 -0.85 -3.39
C LEU A 42 -13.42 -1.06 -4.85
N PRO A 43 -14.71 -1.14 -5.19
CA PRO A 43 -15.16 -1.30 -6.57
C PRO A 43 -14.57 -0.21 -7.48
N ASP A 44 -14.15 -0.58 -8.69
CA ASP A 44 -13.74 0.40 -9.71
C ASP A 44 -14.97 0.92 -10.47
N ASP A 45 -15.85 1.58 -9.74
CA ASP A 45 -17.19 2.00 -10.20
C ASP A 45 -17.25 3.44 -10.73
N GLY A 46 -16.08 4.07 -10.93
CA GLY A 46 -15.97 5.47 -11.33
C GLY A 46 -16.26 6.47 -10.20
N SER A 47 -16.46 6.01 -8.96
CA SER A 47 -16.58 6.90 -7.81
C SER A 47 -15.35 7.78 -7.62
N THR A 48 -15.50 8.90 -6.90
CA THR A 48 -14.37 9.77 -6.55
C THR A 48 -13.27 9.01 -5.80
N ALA A 49 -13.64 8.07 -4.94
CA ALA A 49 -12.68 7.23 -4.23
C ALA A 49 -11.90 6.33 -5.20
N ALA A 50 -12.59 5.61 -6.09
CA ALA A 50 -11.97 4.73 -7.07
C ALA A 50 -11.02 5.48 -8.01
N THR A 51 -11.45 6.64 -8.52
CA THR A 51 -10.68 7.46 -9.46
C THR A 51 -9.44 8.12 -8.84
N VAL A 52 -9.49 8.50 -7.56
CA VAL A 52 -8.37 9.18 -6.87
C VAL A 52 -7.37 8.19 -6.27
N THR A 53 -7.80 6.99 -5.89
CA THR A 53 -6.94 5.94 -5.29
C THR A 53 -5.61 5.71 -6.04
N PRO A 54 -5.59 5.43 -7.36
CA PRO A 54 -4.32 5.21 -8.07
C PRO A 54 -3.36 6.41 -8.05
N VAL A 55 -3.89 7.64 -8.00
CA VAL A 55 -3.07 8.86 -7.92
C VAL A 55 -2.42 8.96 -6.54
N ILE A 56 -3.19 8.74 -5.47
CA ILE A 56 -2.68 8.75 -4.10
C ILE A 56 -1.63 7.66 -3.90
N ASP A 57 -1.90 6.45 -4.39
CA ASP A 57 -0.95 5.34 -4.32
C ASP A 57 0.36 5.66 -5.06
N THR A 58 0.27 6.29 -6.24
CA THR A 58 1.47 6.73 -6.98
C THR A 58 2.29 7.72 -6.16
N LEU A 59 1.65 8.72 -5.54
CA LEU A 59 2.31 9.73 -4.71
C LEU A 59 2.95 9.12 -3.46
N VAL A 60 2.24 8.22 -2.78
CA VAL A 60 2.76 7.49 -1.61
C VAL A 60 3.95 6.62 -2.01
N GLY A 61 3.84 5.86 -3.10
CA GLY A 61 4.90 5.02 -3.64
C GLY A 61 6.17 5.79 -3.96
N PHE A 62 6.07 6.92 -4.67
CA PHE A 62 7.23 7.76 -4.97
C PHE A 62 7.78 8.46 -3.74
N SER A 63 6.93 8.86 -2.80
CA SER A 63 7.35 9.41 -1.50
C SER A 63 8.19 8.39 -0.72
N LEU A 64 7.82 7.10 -0.74
CA LEU A 64 8.57 6.01 -0.11
C LEU A 64 9.91 5.70 -0.81
N LEU A 65 10.02 5.91 -2.12
CA LEU A 65 11.28 5.69 -2.85
C LEU A 65 12.23 6.89 -2.69
N PHE A 66 11.76 8.08 -3.01
CA PHE A 66 12.59 9.26 -3.25
C PHE A 66 12.52 10.31 -2.14
N GLY A 67 11.56 10.22 -1.23
CA GLY A 67 11.36 11.22 -0.18
C GLY A 67 12.51 11.30 0.84
N GLY A 68 12.60 12.46 1.51
CA GLY A 68 13.39 12.59 2.74
C GLY A 68 12.79 11.74 3.87
N ARG A 69 13.50 11.62 5.01
CA ARG A 69 13.07 10.78 6.14
C ARG A 69 11.64 11.07 6.61
N ALA A 70 11.32 12.35 6.84
CA ALA A 70 10.00 12.76 7.31
C ALA A 70 8.90 12.39 6.32
N VAL A 71 9.15 12.60 5.02
CA VAL A 71 8.22 12.26 3.93
C VAL A 71 8.01 10.76 3.83
N LYS A 72 9.08 9.97 3.92
CA LYS A 72 9.00 8.49 3.93
C LYS A 72 8.22 7.97 5.12
N LEU A 73 8.43 8.55 6.30
CA LEU A 73 7.71 8.16 7.51
C LEU A 73 6.22 8.52 7.40
N LEU A 74 5.90 9.71 6.89
CA LEU A 74 4.50 10.10 6.63
C LEU A 74 3.83 9.13 5.65
N ALA A 75 4.48 8.84 4.52
CA ALA A 75 3.96 7.92 3.52
C ALA A 75 3.75 6.51 4.08
N ALA A 76 4.72 5.98 4.83
CA ALA A 76 4.60 4.65 5.46
C ALA A 76 3.49 4.61 6.52
N SER A 77 3.33 5.68 7.31
CA SER A 77 2.26 5.80 8.31
C SER A 77 0.89 5.92 7.66
N LEU A 78 0.76 6.63 6.54
CA LEU A 78 -0.48 6.68 5.76
C LEU A 78 -0.84 5.31 5.19
N SER A 79 0.12 4.58 4.61
CA SER A 79 -0.12 3.20 4.16
C SER A 79 -0.56 2.30 5.32
N LEU A 80 0.08 2.41 6.48
CA LEU A 80 -0.31 1.65 7.67
C LEU A 80 -1.74 1.96 8.09
N LEU A 81 -2.12 3.24 8.13
CA LEU A 81 -3.47 3.68 8.46
C LEU A 81 -4.50 3.06 7.50
N PHE A 82 -4.30 3.21 6.19
CA PHE A 82 -5.24 2.70 5.19
C PHE A 82 -5.33 1.18 5.16
N PHE A 83 -4.19 0.47 5.28
CA PHE A 83 -4.21 -1.00 5.34
C PHE A 83 -4.86 -1.52 6.62
N THR A 84 -4.68 -0.84 7.75
CA THR A 84 -5.34 -1.23 9.01
C THR A 84 -6.84 -0.95 8.94
N ALA A 85 -7.25 0.19 8.36
CA ALA A 85 -8.66 0.50 8.14
C ALA A 85 -9.31 -0.51 7.17
N GLY A 86 -8.63 -0.83 6.06
CA GLY A 86 -9.04 -1.87 5.11
C GLY A 86 -9.23 -3.23 5.79
N LEU A 87 -8.22 -3.68 6.55
CA LEU A 87 -8.28 -4.90 7.35
C LEU A 87 -9.50 -4.91 8.29
N ALA A 88 -9.71 -3.83 9.05
CA ALA A 88 -10.84 -3.71 9.96
C ALA A 88 -12.19 -3.82 9.24
N MET A 89 -12.34 -3.18 8.07
CA MET A 89 -13.54 -3.29 7.24
C MET A 89 -13.76 -4.72 6.74
N GLN A 90 -12.70 -5.41 6.29
CA GLN A 90 -12.81 -6.80 5.83
C GLN A 90 -13.20 -7.76 6.96
N VAL A 91 -12.58 -7.60 8.14
CA VAL A 91 -12.92 -8.39 9.34
C VAL A 91 -14.38 -8.15 9.73
N HIS A 92 -14.82 -6.89 9.80
CA HIS A 92 -16.20 -6.56 10.14
C HIS A 92 -17.22 -7.11 9.12
N ALA A 93 -16.86 -7.12 7.83
CA ALA A 93 -17.71 -7.64 6.77
C ALA A 93 -17.73 -9.19 6.68
N GLY A 94 -16.97 -9.90 7.52
CA GLY A 94 -16.81 -11.36 7.43
C GLY A 94 -16.14 -11.82 6.13
N LYS A 95 -15.40 -10.92 5.48
CA LYS A 95 -14.72 -11.13 4.20
C LYS A 95 -13.35 -11.78 4.40
N GLN A 96 -12.74 -12.25 3.31
CA GLN A 96 -11.37 -12.78 3.36
C GLN A 96 -10.41 -11.60 3.60
N TYR A 97 -9.55 -11.71 4.62
CA TYR A 97 -8.67 -10.61 5.06
C TYR A 97 -7.17 -10.96 5.17
N LYS A 98 -6.75 -12.14 4.69
CA LYS A 98 -5.36 -12.60 4.89
C LYS A 98 -4.36 -11.73 4.11
N GLY A 99 -4.78 -11.20 2.95
CA GLY A 99 -4.00 -10.24 2.18
C GLY A 99 -3.76 -8.95 2.96
N ASP A 100 -4.80 -8.42 3.59
CA ASP A 100 -4.75 -7.19 4.41
C ASP A 100 -3.81 -7.33 5.60
N VAL A 101 -3.78 -8.50 6.25
CA VAL A 101 -2.82 -8.77 7.34
C VAL A 101 -1.38 -8.66 6.83
N ALA A 102 -1.07 -9.24 5.66
CA ALA A 102 0.27 -9.15 5.09
C ALA A 102 0.65 -7.69 4.75
N LEU A 103 -0.30 -6.92 4.22
CA LEU A 103 -0.13 -5.49 3.93
C LEU A 103 0.12 -4.68 5.21
N ALA A 104 -0.68 -4.90 6.26
CA ALA A 104 -0.52 -4.21 7.54
C ALA A 104 0.83 -4.55 8.20
N VAL A 105 1.23 -5.82 8.23
CA VAL A 105 2.53 -6.25 8.76
C VAL A 105 3.69 -5.60 8.02
N LEU A 106 3.61 -5.54 6.68
CA LEU A 106 4.62 -4.87 5.86
C LEU A 106 4.71 -3.37 6.19
N ALA A 107 3.59 -2.69 6.34
CA ALA A 107 3.56 -1.28 6.69
C ALA A 107 4.11 -1.02 8.11
N VAL A 108 3.78 -1.86 9.10
CA VAL A 108 4.39 -1.81 10.45
C VAL A 108 5.91 -1.95 10.36
N ALA A 109 6.41 -2.93 9.58
CA ALA A 109 7.84 -3.14 9.42
C ALA A 109 8.54 -1.92 8.77
N ALA A 110 7.90 -1.27 7.80
CA ALA A 110 8.42 -0.05 7.18
C ALA A 110 8.47 1.13 8.16
N VAL A 111 7.40 1.37 8.93
CA VAL A 111 7.33 2.42 9.95
C VAL A 111 8.38 2.18 11.05
N ALA A 112 8.41 0.98 11.63
CA ALA A 112 9.38 0.61 12.65
C ALA A 112 10.81 0.81 12.15
N ARG A 113 11.06 0.52 10.87
CA ARG A 113 12.36 0.73 10.27
C ARG A 113 12.74 2.21 10.17
N LEU A 114 11.81 3.08 9.80
CA LEU A 114 12.04 4.52 9.65
C LEU A 114 12.16 5.24 11.01
N LEU A 115 11.57 4.68 12.07
CA LEU A 115 11.75 5.15 13.45
C LEU A 115 13.08 4.71 14.08
N SER A 116 13.57 3.51 13.74
CA SER A 116 14.84 2.94 14.27
C SER A 116 16.12 3.39 13.54
N ARG A 117 16.10 4.54 12.85
CA ARG A 117 17.28 5.17 12.23
C ARG A 117 17.61 6.49 12.90
#